data_AF-A0A8T4MDW3-F1
#
_entry.id   AF-A0A8T4MDW3-F1
#
_cell.length_a   1.000
_cell.length_b   1.000
_cell.length_c   1.000
_cell.angle_alpha   90.00
_cell.angle_beta   90.00
_cell.angle_gamma   90.00
#
_symmetry.space_group_name_H-M   'P 1'
#
loop_
_entity.id
_entity.type
_entity.pdbx_description
1 polymer ?
#
loop_
_entity_poly.entity_id
_entity_poly.type
_entity_poly.pdbx_seq_one_letter_code
_entity_poly.pdbx_strand_id
1 'polypeptide(L)'
;MKILVVCKHAENSREAKVLSSVLNNGFEIIYSWKNTLAPGELKGIDLVVSIGGDGTALSASHFLIDKPLLAVNSDPEKSEGALTTINIDELENKLEEIKSGNFKVEKLERVEVEINGKLQSEARRKGR
;
A
#
# COMPACT_ATOMS: atom_id res chain seq x y z
N MET A 1 -12.39 5.04 10.13
CA MET A 1 -11.72 4.79 8.84
C MET A 1 -10.97 3.49 8.96
N LYS A 2 -11.18 2.58 8.01
CA LYS A 2 -10.61 1.24 7.99
C LYS A 2 -9.44 1.19 7.03
N ILE A 3 -8.27 0.80 7.53
CA ILE A 3 -7.01 0.77 6.81
C ILE A 3 -6.59 -0.67 6.57
N LEU A 4 -6.23 -0.97 5.32
CA LEU A 4 -5.53 -2.21 4.98
C LEU A 4 -4.03 -1.93 4.92
N VAL A 5 -3.25 -2.63 5.73
CA VAL A 5 -1.79 -2.59 5.71
C VAL A 5 -1.25 -3.78 4.92
N VAL A 6 -0.41 -3.52 3.91
CA VAL A 6 0.21 -4.53 3.04
C VAL A 6 1.74 -4.47 3.19
N CYS A 7 2.38 -5.59 3.55
CA CYS A 7 3.85 -5.61 3.68
C CYS A 7 4.48 -6.96 3.34
N LYS A 8 5.81 -6.98 3.24
CA LYS A 8 6.58 -8.12 2.74
C LYS A 8 6.99 -9.12 3.84
N HIS A 9 7.30 -8.65 5.05
CA HIS A 9 7.84 -9.47 6.15
C HIS A 9 7.22 -9.04 7.49
N ALA A 10 6.71 -9.98 8.30
CA ALA A 10 6.06 -9.66 9.59
C ALA A 10 7.01 -9.55 10.80
N GLU A 11 8.31 -9.77 10.61
CA GLU A 11 9.25 -9.93 11.73
C GLU A 11 10.26 -8.79 11.90
N ASN A 12 10.04 -7.64 11.24
CA ASN A 12 10.91 -6.48 11.37
C ASN A 12 10.29 -5.42 12.29
N SER A 13 11.14 -4.78 13.11
CA SER A 13 10.77 -3.72 14.06
C SER A 13 10.13 -2.48 13.42
N ARG A 14 10.25 -2.34 12.09
CA ARG A 14 9.78 -1.19 11.31
C ARG A 14 8.29 -1.31 11.00
N GLU A 15 7.81 -2.49 10.61
CA GLU A 15 6.39 -2.76 10.39
C GLU A 15 5.60 -2.65 11.70
N ALA A 16 6.21 -3.05 12.84
CA ALA A 16 5.63 -2.82 14.16
C ALA A 16 5.45 -1.33 14.47
N LYS A 17 6.40 -0.47 14.08
CA LYS A 17 6.25 1.00 14.16
C LYS A 17 5.03 1.44 13.35
N VAL A 18 4.87 0.97 12.12
CA VAL A 18 3.70 1.31 11.29
C VAL A 18 2.39 0.86 11.93
N LEU A 19 2.31 -0.40 12.37
CA LEU A 19 1.12 -0.91 13.04
C LEU A 19 0.78 -0.10 14.29
N SER A 20 1.77 0.25 15.11
CA SER A 20 1.57 1.08 16.29
C SER A 20 1.11 2.50 15.94
N SER A 21 1.70 3.17 14.95
CA SER A 21 1.27 4.50 14.50
C SER A 21 -0.18 4.49 13.99
N VAL A 22 -0.56 3.46 13.24
CA VAL A 22 -1.92 3.32 12.72
C VAL A 22 -2.92 3.05 13.86
N LEU A 23 -2.58 2.17 14.81
CA LEU A 23 -3.43 1.89 15.98
C LEU A 23 -3.61 3.11 16.87
N ASN A 24 -2.52 3.83 17.16
CA ASN A 24 -2.53 5.04 18.00
C ASN A 24 -3.39 6.16 17.40
N ASN A 25 -3.50 6.21 16.08
CA ASN A 25 -4.35 7.17 15.39
C ASN A 25 -5.84 6.78 15.38
N GLY A 26 -6.21 5.64 15.97
CA GLY A 26 -7.61 5.20 16.10
C GLY A 26 -8.22 4.64 14.82
N PHE A 27 -7.37 4.13 13.91
CA PHE A 27 -7.83 3.45 12.71
C PHE A 27 -8.11 1.98 12.99
N GLU A 28 -9.14 1.44 12.34
CA GLU A 28 -9.36 -0.02 12.31
C GLU A 28 -8.39 -0.63 11.29
N ILE A 29 -7.62 -1.65 11.67
CA ILE A 29 -6.58 -2.23 10.82
C ILE A 29 -6.97 -3.63 10.35
N ILE A 30 -6.83 -3.86 9.04
CA ILE A 30 -6.63 -5.19 8.47
C ILE A 30 -5.19 -5.29 8.00
N TYR A 31 -4.57 -6.43 8.20
CA TYR A 31 -3.20 -6.69 7.78
C TYR A 31 -3.15 -7.83 6.79
N SER A 32 -2.45 -7.64 5.67
CA SER A 32 -2.26 -8.66 4.63
C SER A 32 -0.81 -8.65 4.13
N TRP A 33 -0.37 -9.77 3.58
CA TRP A 33 0.96 -9.91 3.03
C TRP A 33 0.97 -9.49 1.56
N LYS A 34 2.13 -9.00 1.10
CA LYS A 34 2.38 -8.51 -0.28
C LYS A 34 1.87 -9.43 -1.39
N ASN A 35 1.76 -10.73 -1.14
CA ASN A 35 1.32 -11.73 -2.12
C ASN A 35 0.05 -12.49 -1.72
N THR A 36 -0.62 -12.11 -0.63
CA THR A 36 -1.87 -12.76 -0.18
C THR A 36 -3.09 -11.90 -0.43
N LEU A 37 -2.90 -10.64 -0.87
CA LEU A 37 -3.99 -9.71 -1.04
C LEU A 37 -5.01 -10.25 -2.05
N ALA A 38 -6.25 -10.43 -1.59
CA ALA A 38 -7.37 -10.83 -2.43
C ALA A 38 -8.34 -9.65 -2.64
N PRO A 39 -9.00 -9.53 -3.82
CA PRO A 39 -9.97 -8.45 -4.06
C PRO A 39 -11.07 -8.32 -2.99
N GLY A 40 -11.46 -9.43 -2.37
CA GLY A 40 -12.45 -9.44 -1.29
C GLY A 40 -12.01 -8.69 -0.03
N GLU A 41 -10.70 -8.61 0.24
CA GLU A 41 -10.15 -7.92 1.41
C GLU A 41 -10.25 -6.40 1.30
N LEU A 42 -10.51 -5.86 0.10
CA LEU A 42 -10.66 -4.43 -0.12
C LEU A 42 -12.06 -3.92 0.21
N LYS A 43 -13.03 -4.81 0.46
CA LYS A 43 -14.41 -4.39 0.77
C LYS A 43 -14.45 -3.62 2.09
N GLY A 44 -14.97 -2.38 2.04
CA GLY A 44 -15.07 -1.51 3.21
C GLY A 44 -13.74 -0.92 3.70
N ILE A 45 -12.65 -1.07 2.95
CA ILE A 45 -11.38 -0.38 3.21
C ILE A 45 -11.47 1.06 2.70
N ASP A 46 -11.02 2.03 3.48
CA ASP A 46 -11.00 3.45 3.08
C ASP A 46 -9.63 3.87 2.56
N LEU A 47 -8.56 3.23 3.03
CA LEU A 47 -7.16 3.52 2.66
C LEU A 47 -6.33 2.24 2.67
N VAL A 48 -5.45 2.09 1.69
CA VAL A 48 -4.42 1.05 1.69
C VAL A 48 -3.07 1.66 2.00
N VAL A 49 -2.31 1.04 2.89
CA VAL A 49 -0.96 1.46 3.27
C VAL A 49 -0.01 0.33 2.90
N SER A 50 0.92 0.56 1.96
CA SER A 50 1.95 -0.42 1.64
C SER A 50 3.26 -0.10 2.35
N ILE A 51 3.89 -1.07 3.00
CA ILE A 51 5.16 -0.89 3.71
C ILE A 51 6.25 -1.71 3.01
N GLY A 52 7.26 -1.03 2.49
CA GLY A 52 8.37 -1.67 1.79
C GLY A 52 9.09 -0.70 0.88
N GLY A 53 9.55 -1.17 -0.28
CA GLY A 53 9.97 -0.31 -1.38
C GLY A 53 8.98 -0.35 -2.55
N ASP A 54 9.42 0.12 -3.72
CA ASP A 54 8.60 0.24 -4.94
C ASP A 54 7.91 -1.06 -5.33
N GLY A 55 8.60 -2.19 -5.21
CA GLY A 55 8.01 -3.48 -5.53
C GLY A 55 6.80 -3.83 -4.65
N THR A 56 6.75 -3.35 -3.41
CA THR A 56 5.59 -3.54 -2.51
C THR A 56 4.47 -2.58 -2.87
N ALA A 57 4.79 -1.31 -3.14
CA ALA A 57 3.82 -0.32 -3.61
C ALA A 57 3.12 -0.78 -4.90
N LEU A 58 3.90 -1.24 -5.88
CA LEU A 58 3.39 -1.75 -7.15
C LEU A 58 2.51 -3.00 -6.93
N SER A 59 2.93 -3.93 -6.07
CA SER A 59 2.15 -5.14 -5.77
C SER A 59 0.81 -4.80 -5.11
N ALA A 60 0.79 -3.84 -4.19
CA ALA A 60 -0.46 -3.36 -3.59
C ALA A 60 -1.34 -2.70 -4.64
N SER A 61 -0.75 -1.86 -5.52
CA SER A 61 -1.49 -1.13 -6.55
C SER A 61 -2.31 -2.05 -7.47
N HIS A 62 -1.82 -3.24 -7.83
CA HIS A 62 -2.53 -4.19 -8.71
C HIS A 62 -3.92 -4.60 -8.21
N PHE A 63 -4.22 -4.41 -6.93
CA PHE A 63 -5.54 -4.74 -6.39
C PHE A 63 -6.44 -3.52 -6.25
N LEU A 64 -5.88 -2.31 -6.40
CA LEU A 64 -6.57 -1.04 -6.18
C LEU A 64 -7.05 -0.47 -7.51
N ILE A 65 -8.37 -0.28 -7.60
CA ILE A 65 -9.04 0.39 -8.72
C ILE A 65 -9.45 1.81 -8.29
N ASP A 66 -10.08 1.96 -7.12
CA ASP A 66 -10.77 3.17 -6.68
C ASP A 66 -10.34 3.65 -5.28
N LYS A 67 -9.29 3.05 -4.72
CA LYS A 67 -8.87 3.28 -3.33
C LYS A 67 -7.54 4.02 -3.28
N PRO A 68 -7.38 5.01 -2.39
CA PRO A 68 -6.09 5.65 -2.20
C PRO A 68 -5.06 4.64 -1.65
N LEU A 69 -3.83 4.77 -2.16
CA LEU A 69 -2.66 4.05 -1.68
C LEU A 69 -1.69 5.04 -1.06
N LEU A 70 -1.37 4.84 0.22
CA LEU A 70 -0.23 5.47 0.88
C LEU A 70 0.95 4.50 0.84
N ALA A 71 1.91 4.74 -0.05
CA ALA A 71 3.09 3.91 -0.15
C ALA A 71 4.19 4.44 0.77
N VAL A 72 4.65 3.61 1.71
CA VAL A 72 5.62 3.96 2.75
C VAL A 72 6.94 3.26 2.48
N ASN A 73 8.00 4.05 2.25
CA ASN A 73 9.35 3.55 2.18
C ASN A 73 9.84 3.11 3.57
N SER A 74 10.06 1.80 3.74
CA SER A 74 10.47 1.23 5.01
C SER A 74 11.98 1.31 5.30
N ASP A 75 12.81 1.57 4.28
CA ASP A 75 14.28 1.59 4.43
C ASP A 75 14.89 2.66 3.49
N PRO A 76 14.63 3.96 3.76
CA PRO A 76 15.07 5.06 2.89
C PRO A 76 16.59 5.15 2.73
N GLU A 77 17.36 4.63 3.69
CA GLU A 77 18.83 4.58 3.59
C GLU A 77 19.33 3.62 2.49
N LYS A 78 18.51 2.63 2.12
CA LYS A 78 18.89 1.58 1.15
C LYS A 78 18.14 1.68 -0.17
N SER A 79 17.09 2.48 -0.24
CA SER A 79 16.22 2.58 -1.39
C SER A 79 15.62 3.98 -1.46
N GLU A 80 15.70 4.61 -2.63
CA GLU A 80 15.06 5.90 -2.91
C GLU A 80 13.53 5.82 -2.77
N GLY A 81 12.93 4.72 -3.25
CA GLY A 81 11.47 4.55 -3.21
C GLY A 81 10.74 5.47 -4.20
N ALA A 82 11.04 5.38 -5.49
CA ALA A 82 10.50 6.27 -6.51
C ALA A 82 8.98 6.19 -6.69
N LEU A 83 8.36 5.08 -6.28
CA LEU A 83 6.91 4.86 -6.28
C LEU A 83 6.30 4.98 -4.88
N THR A 84 7.12 5.30 -3.87
CA THR A 84 6.63 5.53 -2.51
C THR A 84 6.29 7.01 -2.30
N THR A 85 5.31 7.26 -1.43
CA THR A 85 4.78 8.60 -1.18
C THR A 85 5.51 9.30 -0.02
N ILE A 86 5.90 8.52 0.99
CA ILE A 86 6.54 9.03 2.21
C ILE A 86 7.56 8.01 2.74
N ASN A 87 8.45 8.46 3.62
CA ASN A 87 9.30 7.58 4.42
C ASN A 87 8.62 7.15 5.72
N ILE A 88 9.10 6.06 6.31
CA ILE A 88 8.58 5.53 7.57
C ILE A 88 8.60 6.52 8.73
N ASP A 89 9.51 7.50 8.71
CA ASP A 89 9.62 8.52 9.75
C ASP A 89 8.58 9.63 9.61
N GLU A 90 7.97 9.77 8.44
CA GLU A 90 6.91 10.76 8.17
C GLU A 90 5.51 10.18 8.38
N LEU A 91 5.40 8.87 8.61
CA LEU A 91 4.13 8.16 8.65
C LEU A 91 3.16 8.71 9.69
N GLU A 92 3.63 8.97 10.90
CA GLU A 92 2.76 9.42 12.00
C GLU A 92 2.09 10.75 11.67
N ASN A 93 2.89 11.74 11.25
CA ASN A 93 2.38 13.04 10.79
C ASN A 93 1.41 12.88 9.61
N LYS A 94 1.72 11.98 8.67
CA LYS A 94 0.87 11.76 7.50
C LYS A 94 -0.49 11.15 7.87
N LEU A 95 -0.52 10.26 8.85
CA LEU A 95 -1.76 9.69 9.36
C LEU A 95 -2.64 10.74 10.06
N GLU A 96 -2.05 11.69 10.77
CA GLU A 96 -2.77 12.84 11.37
C GLU A 96 -3.34 13.78 10.29
N GLU A 97 -2.58 14.09 9.24
CA GLU A 97 -3.04 14.83 8.07
C GLU A 97 -4.25 14.14 7.42
N ILE A 98 -4.16 12.83 7.21
CA ILE A 98 -5.25 12.04 6.63
C ILE A 98 -6.49 12.08 7.55
N LYS A 99 -6.29 11.92 8.86
CA LYS A 99 -7.38 11.94 9.85
C LYS A 99 -8.09 13.29 9.91
N SER A 100 -7.35 14.38 9.76
CA SER A 100 -7.89 15.75 9.72
C SER A 100 -8.47 16.15 8.35
N GLY A 101 -8.39 15.27 7.35
CA GLY A 101 -8.85 15.54 6.00
C GLY A 101 -7.92 16.44 5.19
N ASN A 102 -6.71 16.70 5.68
CA ASN A 102 -5.72 17.56 5.06
C ASN A 102 -4.78 16.76 4.14
N PHE A 103 -5.32 16.18 3.06
CA PHE A 103 -4.53 15.43 2.09
C PHE A 103 -5.04 15.64 0.66
N LYS A 104 -4.20 15.28 -0.31
CA LYS A 104 -4.56 15.22 -1.73
C LYS A 104 -4.33 13.82 -2.25
N VAL A 105 -5.19 13.38 -3.16
CA VAL A 105 -5.04 12.10 -3.86
C VAL A 105 -4.58 12.39 -5.27
N GLU A 106 -3.42 11.84 -5.62
CA GLU A 106 -2.91 11.87 -6.98
C GLU A 106 -3.38 10.62 -7.73
N LYS A 107 -3.78 10.80 -8.99
CA LYS A 107 -4.17 9.70 -9.87
C LYS A 107 -2.97 9.27 -10.69
N LEU A 108 -2.65 7.98 -10.63
CA LEU A 108 -1.62 7.37 -11.45
C LEU A 108 -2.28 6.50 -12.51
N GLU A 109 -1.99 6.79 -13.78
CA GLU A 109 -2.50 6.03 -14.92
C GLU A 109 -1.75 4.70 -15.05
N ARG A 110 -2.46 3.64 -15.47
CA ARG A 110 -1.87 2.34 -15.79
C ARG A 110 -1.97 2.05 -17.27
N VAL A 111 -0.95 1.39 -17.78
CA VAL A 111 -0.94 0.88 -19.15
C VAL A 111 -1.54 -0.51 -19.16
N GLU A 112 -2.56 -0.71 -20.00
CA GLU A 112 -3.10 -2.01 -20.34
C GLU A 112 -2.49 -2.50 -21.66
N VAL A 113 -2.16 -3.80 -21.73
CA VAL A 113 -1.49 -4.38 -22.90
C VAL A 113 -2.30 -5.55 -23.43
N GLU A 114 -2.50 -5.58 -24.74
CA GLU A 114 -3.10 -6.69 -25.46
C GLU A 114 -2.05 -7.37 -26.34
N ILE A 115 -1.94 -8.70 -26.25
CA ILE A 115 -1.02 -9.49 -27.08
C ILE A 115 -1.82 -10.51 -27.86
N ASN A 116 -1.80 -10.42 -29.20
CA ASN A 116 -2.50 -11.33 -30.12
C ASN A 116 -4.00 -11.48 -29.81
N GLY A 117 -4.73 -10.38 -29.61
CA GLY A 117 -6.17 -10.47 -29.30
C GLY A 117 -6.47 -10.77 -27.83
N LYS A 118 -5.44 -10.97 -26.99
CA LYS A 118 -5.60 -11.38 -25.59
C LYS A 118 -5.10 -10.31 -24.65
N LEU A 119 -6.04 -9.74 -23.89
CA LEU A 119 -5.76 -8.79 -22.83
C LEU A 119 -4.82 -9.43 -21.79
N GLN A 120 -3.70 -8.76 -21.52
CA GLN A 120 -2.82 -9.09 -20.42
C GLN A 120 -3.31 -8.31 -19.21
N SER A 121 -4.41 -8.77 -18.60
CA SER A 121 -4.84 -8.24 -17.31
C SER A 121 -3.68 -8.38 -16.33
N GLU A 122 -3.39 -7.30 -15.60
CA GLU A 122 -2.28 -7.09 -14.65
C GLU A 122 -1.73 -8.39 -14.05
N ALA A 123 -0.40 -8.53 -14.11
CA ALA A 123 0.45 -9.56 -13.54
C ALA A 123 -0.19 -10.52 -12.50
N ARG A 124 -1.14 -11.36 -12.92
CA ARG A 124 -1.49 -12.58 -12.22
C ARG A 124 -0.30 -13.50 -12.42
N ARG A 125 0.60 -13.52 -11.43
CA ARG A 125 1.63 -14.54 -11.37
C ARG A 125 0.92 -15.89 -11.50
N LYS A 126 1.30 -16.66 -12.52
CA LYS A 126 1.06 -18.11 -12.59
C LYS A 126 1.40 -18.68 -11.21
N GLY A 127 0.41 -19.28 -10.56
CA GLY A 127 0.66 -20.14 -9.42
C GLY A 127 1.72 -21.17 -9.81
N ARG A 128 2.73 -21.30 -8.96
CA ARG A 128 3.51 -22.52 -8.88
C ARG A 128 2.78 -23.47 -7.95
#